data_AF-A0A1E5NCQ1-F1
#
_entry.id   AF-A0A1E5NCQ1-F1
#
_cell.length_a   1.000
_cell.length_b   1.000
_cell.length_c   1.000
_cell.angle_alpha   90.00
_cell.angle_beta   90.00
_cell.angle_gamma   90.00
#
_symmetry.space_group_name_H-M   'P 1'
#
loop_
_entity.id
_entity.type
_entity.pdbx_description
1 polymer ?
#
loop_
_entity_poly.entity_id
_entity_poly.type
_entity_poly.pdbx_seq_one_letter_code
_entity_poly.pdbx_strand_id
1 'polypeptide(L)'
;MNKKYNKETEKQIYEIIKEYNPTFEEISKKLNINYNDLKDYINKSSKKYKKSLIKKIRKAKEEYFKDVKIKIENALIKKALGYYSKEIISEIKTDKEGKESKTRRIIHKYNPPSERAIIVFFEILKSRNNKKLENKELKRKIQEEENKINIRVGFDN
;
A
#
# COMPACT_ATOMS: atom_id res chain seq x y z
N MET A 1 34.16 -10.98 -1.15
CA MET A 1 34.24 -9.49 -1.14
C MET A 1 33.20 -8.94 -0.16
N ASN A 2 33.63 -8.49 1.03
CA ASN A 2 32.75 -7.82 1.99
C ASN A 2 32.40 -6.43 1.45
N LYS A 3 31.25 -6.28 0.77
CA LYS A 3 30.70 -4.96 0.45
C LYS A 3 30.36 -4.27 1.78
N LYS A 4 31.27 -3.40 2.26
CA LYS A 4 30.95 -2.47 3.35
C LYS A 4 29.65 -1.75 3.00
N TYR A 5 28.65 -1.84 3.86
CA TYR A 5 27.36 -1.17 3.72
C TYR A 5 27.56 0.31 3.35
N ASN A 6 27.03 0.70 2.19
CA ASN A 6 27.13 2.05 1.64
C ASN A 6 25.73 2.66 1.41
N LYS A 7 25.67 3.97 1.12
CA LYS A 7 24.40 4.68 0.83
C LYS A 7 23.60 4.04 -0.31
N GLU A 8 24.27 3.38 -1.26
CA GLU A 8 23.64 2.68 -2.37
C GLU A 8 22.86 1.45 -1.88
N THR A 9 23.41 0.70 -0.94
CA THR A 9 22.72 -0.43 -0.30
C THR A 9 21.45 0.04 0.42
N GLU A 10 21.50 1.18 1.13
CA GLU A 10 20.29 1.76 1.75
C GLU A 10 19.21 2.13 0.72
N LYS A 11 19.63 2.64 -0.46
CA LYS A 11 18.71 2.99 -1.54
C LYS A 11 18.07 1.75 -2.15
N GLN A 12 18.85 0.70 -2.37
CA GLN A 12 18.33 -0.57 -2.88
C GLN A 12 17.34 -1.21 -1.91
N ILE A 13 17.64 -1.21 -0.60
CA ILE A 13 16.69 -1.67 0.44
C ILE A 13 15.39 -0.86 0.38
N TYR A 14 15.48 0.47 0.23
CA TYR A 14 14.31 1.33 0.12
C TYR A 14 13.43 0.96 -1.08
N GLU A 15 14.00 0.86 -2.28
CA GLU A 15 13.23 0.55 -3.50
C GLU A 15 12.59 -0.84 -3.42
N ILE A 16 13.32 -1.85 -2.91
CA ILE A 16 12.79 -3.20 -2.71
C ILE A 16 11.59 -3.21 -1.77
N ILE A 17 11.68 -2.52 -0.63
CA ILE A 17 10.58 -2.44 0.34
C ILE A 17 9.39 -1.69 -0.24
N LYS A 18 9.64 -0.61 -0.98
CA LYS A 18 8.60 0.19 -1.63
C LYS A 18 7.85 -0.61 -2.70
N GLU A 19 8.53 -1.50 -3.41
CA GLU A 19 7.96 -2.27 -4.51
C GLU A 19 7.01 -3.38 -4.03
N TYR A 20 7.44 -4.21 -3.06
CA TYR A 20 6.65 -5.37 -2.62
C TYR A 20 6.76 -5.73 -1.12
N ASN A 21 7.39 -4.86 -0.31
CA ASN A 21 7.54 -5.01 1.14
C ASN A 21 7.92 -6.43 1.64
N PRO A 22 9.04 -6.99 1.15
CA PRO A 22 9.52 -8.30 1.60
C PRO A 22 10.07 -8.31 3.03
N THR A 23 10.28 -9.51 3.53
CA THR A 23 11.02 -9.77 4.77
C THR A 23 12.50 -9.40 4.63
N PHE A 24 13.18 -9.17 5.76
CA PHE A 24 14.63 -8.88 5.72
C PHE A 24 15.47 -10.06 5.20
N GLU A 25 14.98 -11.29 5.32
CA GLU A 25 15.65 -12.48 4.77
C GLU A 25 15.61 -12.49 3.23
N GLU A 26 14.47 -12.12 2.65
CA GLU A 26 14.34 -11.98 1.20
C GLU A 26 15.17 -10.81 0.67
N ILE A 27 15.25 -9.70 1.42
CA ILE A 27 16.12 -8.57 1.10
C ILE A 27 17.60 -9.01 1.11
N SER A 28 18.03 -9.76 2.13
CA SER A 28 19.42 -10.23 2.22
C SER A 28 19.77 -11.17 1.07
N LYS A 29 18.85 -12.07 0.69
CA LYS A 29 19.00 -12.94 -0.50
C LYS A 29 19.09 -12.10 -1.79
N LYS A 30 18.19 -11.15 -2.00
CA LYS A 30 18.14 -10.32 -3.23
C LYS A 30 19.36 -9.41 -3.39
N LEU A 31 19.90 -8.90 -2.28
CA LEU A 31 21.08 -8.04 -2.29
C LEU A 31 22.40 -8.80 -2.21
N ASN A 32 22.34 -10.13 -2.06
CA ASN A 32 23.49 -11.00 -1.81
C ASN A 32 24.34 -10.50 -0.63
N ILE A 33 23.68 -10.24 0.51
CA ILE A 33 24.30 -9.83 1.76
C ILE A 33 23.97 -10.87 2.84
N ASN A 34 24.89 -11.07 3.79
CA ASN A 34 24.62 -11.93 4.94
C ASN A 34 23.45 -11.34 5.76
N TYR A 35 22.48 -12.19 6.11
CA TYR A 35 21.33 -11.80 6.92
C TYR A 35 21.72 -11.24 8.30
N ASN A 36 22.72 -11.83 8.94
CA ASN A 36 23.20 -11.37 10.25
C ASN A 36 23.82 -9.98 10.13
N ASP A 37 24.61 -9.73 9.07
CA ASP A 37 25.17 -8.40 8.82
C ASP A 37 24.09 -7.35 8.56
N LEU A 38 23.00 -7.72 7.86
CA LEU A 38 21.85 -6.84 7.62
C LEU A 38 21.10 -6.53 8.91
N LYS A 39 20.85 -7.56 9.72
CA LYS A 39 20.20 -7.42 11.02
C LYS A 39 21.03 -6.54 11.95
N ASP A 40 22.32 -6.78 12.03
CA ASP A 40 23.27 -5.98 12.81
C ASP A 40 23.34 -4.56 12.30
N TYR A 41 23.27 -4.33 10.99
CA TYR A 41 23.26 -3.00 10.41
C TYR A 41 21.99 -2.21 10.74
N ILE A 42 20.82 -2.87 10.71
CA ILE A 42 19.55 -2.28 11.14
C ILE A 42 19.58 -1.99 12.65
N ASN A 43 20.21 -2.87 13.42
CA ASN A 43 20.28 -2.78 14.89
C ASN A 43 21.45 -1.93 15.40
N LYS A 44 22.42 -1.55 14.54
CA LYS A 44 23.64 -0.82 14.93
C LYS A 44 23.28 0.43 15.74
N SER A 45 23.81 0.49 16.95
CA SER A 45 23.44 1.37 18.07
C SER A 45 23.83 2.85 17.89
N SER A 46 24.51 3.22 16.81
CA SER A 46 24.86 4.61 16.52
C SER A 46 23.60 5.47 16.30
N LYS A 47 23.33 6.43 17.20
CA LYS A 47 22.21 7.40 17.11
C LYS A 47 22.06 8.07 15.73
N LYS A 48 23.16 8.20 14.97
CA LYS A 48 23.21 8.85 13.65
C LYS A 48 22.78 7.91 12.51
N TYR A 49 23.27 6.66 12.51
CA TYR A 49 22.94 5.67 11.47
C TYR A 49 21.56 5.02 11.69
N LYS A 50 21.20 4.75 12.94
CA LYS A 50 19.86 4.27 13.33
C LYS A 50 18.74 5.20 12.85
N LYS A 51 19.00 6.51 12.75
CA LYS A 51 18.02 7.49 12.26
C LYS A 51 17.84 7.52 10.73
N SER A 52 18.85 7.15 9.93
CA SER A 52 18.76 7.26 8.46
C SER A 52 18.08 6.04 7.84
N LEU A 53 18.64 4.84 8.07
CA LEU A 53 18.14 3.63 7.43
C LEU A 53 16.75 3.23 7.95
N ILE A 54 16.53 3.24 9.27
CA ILE A 54 15.21 2.90 9.84
C ILE A 54 14.14 3.87 9.33
N LYS A 55 14.47 5.16 9.22
CA LYS A 55 13.55 6.16 8.66
C LYS A 55 13.24 5.87 7.19
N LYS A 56 14.24 5.49 6.39
CA LYS A 56 14.03 5.08 4.99
C LYS A 56 13.17 3.82 4.90
N ILE A 57 13.46 2.79 5.69
CA ILE A 57 12.66 1.56 5.76
C ILE A 57 11.22 1.88 6.12
N ARG A 58 11.00 2.70 7.16
CA ARG A 58 9.66 3.10 7.58
C ARG A 58 8.93 3.85 6.48
N LYS A 59 9.61 4.82 5.85
CA LYS A 59 9.05 5.58 4.71
C LYS A 59 8.70 4.68 3.53
N ALA A 60 9.57 3.73 3.17
CA ALA A 60 9.32 2.77 2.09
C ALA A 60 8.08 1.92 2.38
N LYS A 61 7.92 1.44 3.62
CA LYS A 61 6.72 0.71 4.06
C LYS A 61 5.46 1.57 3.98
N GLU A 62 5.53 2.81 4.48
CA GLU A 62 4.42 3.76 4.41
C GLU A 62 4.00 4.01 2.94
N GLU A 63 4.96 4.19 2.03
CA GLU A 63 4.69 4.34 0.59
C GLU A 63 4.08 3.07 -0.03
N TYR A 64 4.62 1.89 0.29
CA TYR A 64 4.06 0.60 -0.15
C TYR A 64 2.61 0.44 0.31
N PHE A 65 2.33 0.62 1.61
CA PHE A 65 0.98 0.46 2.14
C PHE A 65 0.01 1.50 1.58
N LYS A 66 0.49 2.71 1.25
CA LYS A 66 -0.33 3.72 0.56
C LYS A 66 -0.69 3.25 -0.86
N ASP A 67 0.25 2.71 -1.62
CA ASP A 67 0.00 2.18 -2.97
C ASP A 67 -0.92 0.95 -2.93
N VAL A 68 -0.65 0.00 -2.04
CA VAL A 68 -1.50 -1.18 -1.81
C VAL A 68 -2.91 -0.77 -1.45
N LYS A 69 -3.08 0.23 -0.56
CA LYS A 69 -4.39 0.75 -0.21
C LYS A 69 -5.13 1.30 -1.44
N ILE A 70 -4.47 2.06 -2.31
CA ILE A 70 -5.07 2.56 -3.56
C ILE A 70 -5.48 1.39 -4.47
N LYS A 71 -4.62 0.38 -4.63
CA LYS A 71 -4.92 -0.82 -5.43
C LYS A 71 -6.13 -1.58 -4.88
N ILE A 72 -6.21 -1.77 -3.57
CA ILE A 72 -7.34 -2.43 -2.89
C ILE A 72 -8.61 -1.61 -3.08
N GLU A 73 -8.57 -0.29 -2.89
CA GLU A 73 -9.72 0.58 -3.08
C GLU A 73 -10.22 0.55 -4.54
N ASN A 74 -9.32 0.59 -5.52
CA ASN A 74 -9.66 0.45 -6.93
C ASN A 74 -10.26 -0.92 -7.26
N ALA A 75 -9.71 -2.00 -6.69
CA ALA A 75 -10.26 -3.34 -6.85
C ALA A 75 -11.65 -3.47 -6.21
N LEU A 76 -11.86 -2.83 -5.06
CA LEU A 76 -13.17 -2.77 -4.39
C LEU A 76 -14.18 -2.01 -5.23
N ILE A 77 -13.82 -0.85 -5.78
CA ILE A 77 -14.67 -0.06 -6.69
C ILE A 77 -15.02 -0.90 -7.94
N LYS A 78 -14.02 -1.54 -8.55
CA LYS A 78 -14.22 -2.41 -9.72
C LYS A 78 -15.21 -3.55 -9.42
N LYS A 79 -15.10 -4.17 -8.24
CA LYS A 79 -16.08 -5.19 -7.79
C LYS A 79 -17.45 -4.60 -7.51
N ALA A 80 -17.53 -3.40 -6.93
CA ALA A 80 -18.78 -2.74 -6.59
C ALA A 80 -19.55 -2.26 -7.83
N LEU A 81 -18.86 -1.90 -8.92
CA LEU A 81 -19.48 -1.46 -10.18
C LEU A 81 -19.78 -2.60 -11.15
N GLY A 82 -19.21 -3.79 -10.93
CA GLY A 82 -19.17 -4.84 -11.93
C GLY A 82 -18.10 -4.59 -12.99
N TYR A 83 -17.64 -5.65 -13.66
CA TYR A 83 -16.57 -5.56 -14.64
C TYR A 83 -16.52 -6.77 -15.56
N TYR A 84 -15.97 -6.60 -16.76
CA TYR A 84 -15.65 -7.72 -17.65
C TYR A 84 -14.27 -8.30 -17.32
N SER A 85 -14.18 -9.61 -17.17
CA SER A 85 -12.91 -10.36 -17.04
C SER A 85 -12.60 -11.09 -18.33
N LYS A 86 -11.32 -11.09 -18.71
CA LYS A 86 -10.82 -11.88 -19.82
C LYS A 86 -10.62 -13.32 -19.36
N GLU A 87 -11.32 -14.27 -19.96
CA GLU A 87 -11.10 -15.71 -19.79
C GLU A 87 -10.52 -16.27 -21.09
N ILE A 88 -9.48 -17.11 -20.97
CA ILE A 88 -8.86 -17.79 -22.12
C ILE A 88 -9.31 -19.24 -22.07
N ILE A 89 -10.08 -19.65 -23.07
CA ILE A 89 -10.52 -21.03 -23.23
C ILE A 89 -9.64 -21.70 -24.27
N SER A 90 -9.01 -22.80 -23.90
CA SER A 90 -8.31 -23.70 -24.82
C SER A 90 -9.21 -24.88 -25.15
N GLU A 91 -9.66 -24.95 -26.40
CA GLU A 91 -10.36 -26.12 -26.95
C GLU A 91 -9.33 -27.04 -27.61
N ILE A 92 -9.33 -28.32 -27.24
CA ILE A 92 -8.60 -29.38 -27.94
C ILE A 92 -9.62 -30.11 -28.81
N LYS A 93 -9.39 -30.16 -30.12
CA LYS A 93 -10.18 -30.95 -31.06
C LYS A 93 -9.31 -32.07 -31.58
N THR A 94 -9.77 -33.29 -31.50
CA THR A 94 -9.10 -34.45 -32.09
C THR A 94 -9.82 -34.82 -33.38
N ASP A 95 -9.07 -34.95 -34.47
CA ASP A 95 -9.63 -35.42 -35.74
C ASP A 95 -9.87 -36.94 -35.73
N LYS A 96 -10.47 -37.45 -36.81
CA LYS A 96 -10.76 -38.89 -36.97
C LYS A 96 -9.48 -39.75 -37.06
N GLU A 97 -8.32 -39.13 -37.24
CA GLU A 97 -7.00 -39.78 -37.34
C GLU A 97 -6.22 -39.73 -36.01
N GLY A 98 -6.80 -39.15 -34.94
CA GLY A 98 -6.18 -39.05 -33.62
C GLY A 98 -5.23 -37.86 -33.46
N LYS A 99 -5.15 -36.95 -34.43
CA LYS A 99 -4.33 -35.73 -34.37
C LYS A 99 -5.07 -34.64 -33.59
N GLU A 100 -4.39 -34.09 -32.59
CA GLU A 100 -4.90 -32.99 -31.77
C GLU A 100 -4.62 -31.62 -32.40
N SER A 101 -5.66 -30.79 -32.51
CA SER A 101 -5.58 -29.36 -32.83
C SER A 101 -6.02 -28.53 -31.62
N LYS A 102 -5.18 -27.58 -31.21
CA LYS A 102 -5.43 -26.70 -30.05
C LYS A 102 -5.84 -25.31 -30.52
N THR A 103 -7.08 -24.93 -30.28
CA THR A 103 -7.58 -23.58 -30.56
C THR A 103 -7.69 -22.79 -29.25
N ARG A 104 -7.08 -21.60 -29.20
CA ARG A 104 -7.26 -20.66 -28.07
C ARG A 104 -8.31 -19.61 -28.43
N ARG A 105 -9.33 -19.44 -27.59
CA ARG A 105 -10.34 -18.39 -27.71
C ARG A 105 -10.26 -17.47 -26.50
N ILE A 106 -10.35 -16.17 -26.76
CA ILE A 106 -10.43 -15.13 -25.73
C ILE A 106 -11.89 -14.73 -25.61
N ILE A 107 -12.49 -14.92 -24.43
CA ILE A 107 -13.85 -14.50 -24.12
C ILE A 107 -13.83 -13.41 -23.03
N HIS A 108 -14.83 -12.54 -23.05
CA HIS A 108 -15.02 -11.51 -22.03
C HIS A 108 -16.27 -11.85 -21.21
N LYS A 109 -16.07 -12.26 -19.97
CA LYS A 109 -17.14 -12.64 -19.05
C LYS A 109 -17.52 -11.45 -18.19
N TYR A 110 -18.81 -11.13 -18.16
CA TYR A 110 -19.32 -10.10 -17.27
C TYR A 110 -19.36 -10.62 -15.83
N ASN A 111 -18.76 -9.87 -14.91
CA ASN A 111 -18.88 -10.07 -13.47
C ASN A 111 -19.81 -8.97 -12.95
N PRO A 112 -21.01 -9.31 -12.44
CA PRO A 112 -21.93 -8.31 -11.94
C PRO A 112 -21.37 -7.62 -10.68
N PRO A 113 -21.92 -6.44 -10.32
CA PRO A 113 -21.67 -5.79 -9.05
C PRO A 113 -21.76 -6.73 -7.86
N SER A 114 -20.76 -6.70 -6.98
CA SER A 114 -20.80 -7.45 -5.72
C SER A 114 -21.48 -6.63 -4.63
N GLU A 115 -22.61 -7.11 -4.12
CA GLU A 115 -23.34 -6.49 -3.00
C GLU A 115 -22.42 -6.21 -1.80
N ARG A 116 -21.61 -7.19 -1.39
CA ARG A 116 -20.65 -7.01 -0.29
C ARG A 116 -19.65 -5.90 -0.58
N ALA A 117 -19.15 -5.80 -1.82
CA ALA A 117 -18.22 -4.74 -2.19
C ALA A 117 -18.88 -3.36 -2.13
N ILE A 118 -20.16 -3.26 -2.54
CA ILE A 118 -20.97 -2.05 -2.44
C ILE A 118 -21.14 -1.63 -0.98
N ILE A 119 -21.54 -2.55 -0.09
CA ILE A 119 -21.74 -2.29 1.34
C ILE A 119 -20.43 -1.76 1.97
N VAL A 120 -19.32 -2.48 1.79
CA VAL A 120 -18.02 -2.10 2.35
C VAL A 120 -17.57 -0.74 1.80
N PHE A 121 -17.81 -0.46 0.52
CA PHE A 121 -17.48 0.83 -0.07
C PHE A 121 -18.27 1.97 0.57
N PHE A 122 -19.59 1.80 0.79
CA PHE A 122 -20.40 2.80 1.48
C PHE A 122 -19.99 3.00 2.95
N GLU A 123 -19.63 1.94 3.67
CA GLU A 123 -19.11 2.04 5.04
C GLU A 123 -17.81 2.87 5.09
N ILE A 124 -16.89 2.65 4.14
CA ILE A 124 -15.66 3.44 4.01
C ILE A 124 -15.99 4.91 3.75
N LEU A 125 -16.93 5.20 2.84
CA LEU A 125 -17.36 6.58 2.56
C LEU A 125 -17.98 7.24 3.78
N LYS A 126 -18.86 6.55 4.50
CA LYS A 126 -19.49 7.04 5.73
C LYS A 126 -18.44 7.36 6.79
N SER A 127 -17.51 6.44 7.04
CA SER A 127 -16.41 6.66 8.00
C SER A 127 -15.54 7.87 7.63
N ARG A 128 -15.22 8.05 6.34
CA ARG A 128 -14.47 9.22 5.86
C ARG A 128 -15.23 10.54 6.08
N ASN A 129 -16.54 10.53 5.83
CA ASN A 129 -17.38 11.71 6.03
C ASN A 129 -17.50 12.07 7.51
N ASN A 130 -17.68 11.07 8.39
CA ASN A 130 -17.70 11.29 9.84
C ASN A 130 -16.40 11.91 10.35
N LYS A 131 -15.25 11.36 9.95
CA LYS A 131 -13.94 11.95 10.31
C LYS A 131 -13.76 13.38 9.81
N LYS A 132 -14.28 13.71 8.62
CA LYS A 132 -14.25 15.08 8.10
C LYS A 132 -15.12 16.02 8.95
N LEU A 133 -16.26 15.54 9.43
CA LEU A 133 -17.16 16.30 10.29
C LEU A 133 -16.54 16.55 11.67
N GLU A 134 -16.02 15.51 12.32
CA GLU A 134 -15.32 15.59 13.60
C GLU A 134 -14.17 16.60 13.55
N ASN A 135 -13.36 16.57 12.48
CA ASN A 135 -12.27 17.53 12.30
C ASN A 135 -12.75 18.97 12.12
N LYS A 136 -13.91 19.19 11.48
CA LYS A 136 -14.51 20.53 11.34
C LYS A 136 -15.03 21.04 12.68
N GLU A 137 -15.67 20.18 13.46
CA GLU A 137 -16.15 20.53 14.80
C GLU A 137 -15.01 20.86 15.75
N LEU A 138 -13.93 20.07 15.73
CA LEU A 138 -12.74 20.34 16.54
C LEU A 138 -12.14 21.71 16.20
N LYS A 139 -12.02 22.05 14.91
CA LYS A 139 -11.54 23.38 14.47
C LYS A 139 -12.44 24.52 14.95
N ARG A 140 -13.76 24.33 14.93
CA ARG A 140 -14.71 25.33 15.45
C ARG A 140 -14.53 25.53 16.95
N LYS A 141 -14.39 24.46 17.73
CA LYS A 141 -14.15 24.52 19.19
C LYS A 141 -12.86 25.27 19.52
N ILE A 142 -11.76 24.96 18.83
CA ILE A 142 -10.48 25.67 19.01
C ILE A 142 -10.65 27.17 18.71
N GLN A 143 -11.31 27.52 17.60
CA GLN A 143 -11.56 28.92 17.26
C GLN A 143 -12.42 29.64 18.31
N GLU A 144 -13.44 28.98 18.85
CA GLU A 144 -14.28 29.53 19.92
C GLU A 144 -13.51 29.74 21.22
N GLU A 145 -12.59 28.83 21.57
CA GLU A 145 -11.69 28.97 22.72
C GLU A 145 -10.69 30.12 22.54
N GLU A 146 -10.04 30.22 21.38
CA GLU A 146 -9.14 31.33 21.04
C GLU A 146 -9.87 32.68 21.09
N ASN A 147 -11.10 32.75 20.57
CA ASN A 147 -11.92 33.96 20.63
C ASN A 147 -12.28 34.34 22.08
N LYS A 148 -12.59 33.37 22.94
CA LYS A 148 -12.86 33.62 24.38
C LYS A 148 -11.61 34.14 25.12
N ILE A 149 -10.43 33.63 24.78
CA ILE A 149 -9.16 34.09 25.35
C ILE A 149 -8.91 35.54 24.93
N ASN A 150 -9.05 35.87 23.64
CA ASN A 150 -8.84 37.23 23.14
C ASN A 150 -9.80 38.25 23.75
N ILE A 151 -11.06 37.86 24.00
CA ILE A 151 -12.03 38.72 24.70
C ILE A 151 -11.56 39.03 26.12
N ARG A 152 -11.07 38.03 26.88
CA ARG A 152 -10.60 38.25 28.26
C ARG A 152 -9.39 39.18 28.33
N VAL A 153 -8.40 39.02 27.45
CA VAL A 153 -7.21 39.89 27.42
C VAL A 153 -7.55 41.33 27.02
N GLY A 154 -8.62 41.54 26.25
CA GLY A 154 -9.09 42.88 25.87
C GLY A 154 -9.86 43.64 26.95
N PHE A 155 -10.21 43.01 28.08
CA PHE A 155 -10.85 43.67 29.23
C PHE A 155 -9.87 44.04 30.35
N ASP A 156 -8.61 43.60 30.27
CA ASP A 156 -7.57 43.84 31.28
C ASP A 156 -6.61 45.01 30.91
N ASN A 157 -6.99 45.88 29.95
CA ASN A 157 -6.28 47.12 29.60
C ASN A 157 -7.11 48.37 29.88
#